data_AF-A0A5C0WKG0-F1
#
_entry.id   AF-A0A5C0WKG0-F1
#
_cell.length_a   1.000
_cell.length_b   1.000
_cell.length_c   1.000
_cell.angle_alpha   90.00
_cell.angle_beta   90.00
_cell.angle_gamma   90.00
#
_symmetry.space_group_name_H-M   'P 1'
#
loop_
_entity.id
_entity.type
_entity.pdbx_description
1 polymer ?
#
loop_
_entity_poly.entity_id
_entity_poly.type
_entity_poly.pdbx_seq_one_letter_code
_entity_poly.pdbx_strand_id
1 'polypeptide(L)'
;MKKSVWMIMICLIFTASACHAPPKKETTEETSEVSAHKQAPVTTSLINESGQKIGSIEIRESSENGLDLHVKAKGLPPGPHGFHIHETGICETPDFETAGAHFNPTHREHGFDNPKGHHAGDMPNLEVGADGQIDVVVNVPDVTLKGGPNQLIDQNGRSFIIHAEADDYLSNPSGNSGKRIACGSITKEMVK
;
A
#
# COMPACT_ATOMS: atom_id res chain seq x y z
N MET A 1 32.93 106.34 18.03
CA MET A 1 33.08 106.15 16.58
C MET A 1 33.60 104.74 16.33
N LYS A 2 32.84 103.97 15.54
CA LYS A 2 33.23 102.85 14.66
C LYS A 2 34.57 102.09 14.89
N LYS A 3 34.39 100.76 14.99
CA LYS A 3 35.21 99.63 14.47
C LYS A 3 36.17 98.95 15.45
N SER A 4 35.95 97.65 15.68
CA SER A 4 36.72 96.57 15.03
C SER A 4 36.46 95.21 15.70
N VAL A 5 36.16 94.18 14.89
CA VAL A 5 36.93 92.91 14.73
C VAL A 5 36.82 91.99 15.97
N TRP A 6 36.32 90.75 15.87
CA TRP A 6 36.97 89.62 15.20
C TRP A 6 35.98 88.46 15.01
N MET A 7 36.08 87.81 13.84
CA MET A 7 35.20 86.74 13.37
C MET A 7 35.66 85.39 13.91
N ILE A 8 34.66 84.62 14.36
CA ILE A 8 34.71 83.36 15.12
C ILE A 8 35.25 82.21 14.25
N MET A 9 36.24 81.49 14.78
CA MET A 9 36.82 80.29 14.17
C MET A 9 35.93 79.07 14.50
N ILE A 10 35.44 78.43 13.44
CA ILE A 10 34.50 77.30 13.44
C ILE A 10 35.23 76.02 13.85
N CYS A 11 34.69 75.34 14.87
CA CYS A 11 35.16 74.05 15.36
C CYS A 11 34.48 72.92 14.57
N LEU A 12 35.27 72.11 13.86
CA LEU A 12 34.84 70.91 13.15
C LEU A 12 34.48 69.81 14.15
N ILE A 13 33.20 69.48 14.25
CA ILE A 13 32.71 68.32 15.01
C ILE A 13 32.23 67.27 13.98
N PHE A 14 32.98 66.17 13.89
CA PHE A 14 32.59 64.98 13.14
C PHE A 14 31.38 64.32 13.82
N THR A 15 30.24 64.29 13.14
CA THR A 15 29.07 63.49 13.53
C THR A 15 29.12 62.15 12.80
N ALA A 16 29.47 61.09 13.53
CA ALA A 16 29.31 59.73 13.06
C ALA A 16 27.81 59.36 13.13
N SER A 17 27.18 59.23 11.96
CA SER A 17 25.81 58.76 11.80
C SER A 17 25.79 57.23 11.93
N ALA A 18 25.35 56.73 13.08
CA ALA A 18 25.09 55.30 13.27
C ALA A 18 23.63 55.01 12.90
N CYS A 19 23.43 54.36 11.75
CA CYS A 19 22.14 53.82 11.36
C CYS A 19 21.67 52.76 12.37
N HIS A 20 20.52 53.01 12.98
CA HIS A 20 19.82 52.09 13.88
C HIS A 20 19.01 51.10 13.02
N ALA A 21 19.45 49.85 12.93
CA ALA A 21 18.68 48.76 12.32
C ALA A 21 17.75 48.13 13.38
N PRO A 22 16.47 47.83 13.05
CA PRO A 22 15.55 47.19 13.98
C PRO A 22 15.93 45.71 14.21
N PRO A 23 15.61 45.13 15.38
CA PRO A 23 15.94 43.75 15.70
C PRO A 23 15.17 42.77 14.79
N LYS A 24 15.91 41.87 14.11
CA LYS A 24 15.34 40.71 13.42
C LYS A 24 14.67 39.81 14.46
N LYS A 25 13.35 39.66 14.35
CA LYS A 25 12.63 38.52 14.94
C LYS A 25 13.23 37.26 14.32
N GLU A 26 13.95 36.49 15.12
CA GLU A 26 14.15 35.06 14.88
C GLU A 26 12.78 34.40 14.97
N THR A 27 12.13 34.26 13.83
CA THR A 27 11.12 33.22 13.64
C THR A 27 11.90 31.91 13.65
N THR A 28 11.89 31.22 14.78
CA THR A 28 12.16 29.79 14.82
C THR A 28 11.15 29.11 13.89
N GLU A 29 11.60 28.81 12.67
CA GLU A 29 10.98 27.80 11.85
C GLU A 29 11.10 26.48 12.61
N GLU A 30 10.07 26.14 13.38
CA GLU A 30 9.76 24.75 13.67
C GLU A 30 9.55 24.07 12.32
N THR A 31 10.64 23.49 11.83
CA THR A 31 10.58 22.42 10.86
C THR A 31 9.85 21.27 11.55
N SER A 32 8.52 21.31 11.41
CA SER A 32 7.65 20.16 11.57
C SER A 32 8.19 19.08 10.64
N GLU A 33 9.02 18.21 11.20
CA GLU A 33 9.30 16.91 10.61
C GLU A 33 7.94 16.23 10.44
N VAL A 34 7.45 16.18 9.21
CA VAL A 34 6.33 15.31 8.84
C VAL A 34 6.84 13.89 9.03
N SER A 35 6.70 13.39 10.25
CA SER A 35 6.87 11.98 10.58
C SER A 35 5.82 11.24 9.76
N ALA A 36 6.26 10.65 8.64
CA ALA A 36 5.47 9.68 7.91
C ALA A 36 5.11 8.58 8.90
N HIS A 37 3.87 8.58 9.40
CA HIS A 37 3.32 7.49 10.18
C HIS A 37 3.32 6.25 9.29
N LYS A 38 4.40 5.48 9.36
CA LYS A 38 4.50 4.16 8.74
C LYS A 38 3.54 3.26 9.52
N GLN A 39 2.29 3.16 9.04
CA GLN A 39 1.29 2.28 9.64
C GLN A 39 1.85 0.87 9.74
N ALA A 40 1.59 0.21 10.87
CA ALA A 40 2.02 -1.16 11.08
C ALA A 40 1.38 -2.06 10.00
N PRO A 41 2.12 -3.06 9.50
CA PRO A 41 1.61 -3.97 8.48
C PRO A 41 0.42 -4.78 8.99
N VAL A 42 -0.55 -5.05 8.12
CA VAL A 42 -1.68 -5.94 8.41
C VAL A 42 -1.29 -7.36 8.03
N THR A 43 -1.47 -8.33 8.92
CA THR A 43 -1.08 -9.73 8.64
C THR A 43 -2.28 -10.66 8.74
N THR A 44 -2.46 -11.53 7.75
CA THR A 44 -3.40 -12.65 7.78
C THR A 44 -2.72 -14.00 7.65
N SER A 45 -3.34 -15.05 8.19
CA SER A 45 -2.85 -16.44 8.05
C SER A 45 -3.41 -17.07 6.78
N LEU A 46 -2.61 -17.91 6.12
CA LEU A 46 -3.07 -18.77 5.03
C LEU A 46 -3.39 -20.17 5.56
N ILE A 47 -4.56 -20.69 5.21
CA ILE A 47 -4.99 -22.07 5.50
C ILE A 47 -5.18 -22.86 4.20
N ASN A 48 -4.93 -24.18 4.24
CA ASN A 48 -5.24 -25.10 3.13
C ASN A 48 -6.66 -25.68 3.26
N GLU A 49 -7.07 -26.52 2.30
CA GLU A 49 -8.39 -27.18 2.23
C GLU A 49 -8.76 -27.99 3.50
N SER A 50 -7.78 -28.37 4.33
CA SER A 50 -8.00 -29.07 5.61
C SER A 50 -8.08 -28.14 6.83
N GLY A 51 -7.99 -26.82 6.62
CA GLY A 51 -7.97 -25.80 7.67
C GLY A 51 -6.62 -25.66 8.37
N GLN A 52 -5.58 -26.34 7.88
CA GLN A 52 -4.25 -26.24 8.47
C GLN A 52 -3.60 -24.92 8.05
N LYS A 53 -3.02 -24.20 9.03
CA LYS A 53 -2.21 -23.02 8.75
C LYS A 53 -0.93 -23.42 8.02
N ILE A 54 -0.79 -22.92 6.80
CA ILE A 54 0.35 -23.18 5.92
C ILE A 54 1.25 -21.96 5.71
N GLY A 55 0.84 -20.78 6.17
CA GLY A 55 1.57 -19.56 5.88
C GLY A 55 0.89 -18.29 6.39
N SER A 56 1.27 -17.17 5.78
CA SER A 56 0.72 -15.84 6.04
C SER A 56 0.92 -14.90 4.85
N ILE A 57 0.11 -13.86 4.83
CA ILE A 57 0.27 -12.70 3.95
C ILE A 57 0.41 -11.46 4.84
N GLU A 58 1.51 -10.74 4.67
CA GLU A 58 1.72 -9.42 5.28
C GLU A 58 1.47 -8.33 4.24
N ILE A 59 0.69 -7.31 4.60
CA ILE A 59 0.09 -6.34 3.69
C ILE A 59 0.61 -4.96 4.09
N ARG A 60 1.17 -4.24 3.11
CA ARG A 60 1.74 -2.90 3.29
C ARG A 60 1.27 -1.96 2.20
N GLU A 61 1.20 -0.67 2.51
CA GLU A 61 1.11 0.34 1.45
C GLU A 61 2.36 0.26 0.57
N SER A 62 2.16 0.22 -0.75
CA SER A 62 3.27 0.23 -1.70
C SER A 62 3.89 1.63 -1.77
N SER A 63 5.19 1.70 -2.05
CA SER A 63 5.83 2.96 -2.45
C SER A 63 5.43 3.42 -3.86
N GLU A 64 4.83 2.52 -4.63
CA GLU A 64 4.23 2.80 -5.93
C GLU A 64 2.72 3.05 -5.76
N ASN A 65 1.89 2.36 -6.55
CA ASN A 65 0.44 2.35 -6.40
C ASN A 65 -0.01 1.08 -5.67
N GLY A 66 -1.12 1.21 -4.94
CA GLY A 66 -1.80 0.10 -4.29
C GLY A 66 -1.05 -0.49 -3.10
N LEU A 67 -1.02 -1.82 -3.01
CA LEU A 67 -0.51 -2.56 -1.86
C LEU A 67 0.57 -3.56 -2.26
N ASP A 68 1.54 -3.77 -1.37
CA ASP A 68 2.51 -4.86 -1.47
C ASP A 68 2.10 -5.99 -0.51
N LEU A 69 1.97 -7.20 -1.06
CA LEU A 69 1.62 -8.43 -0.36
C LEU A 69 2.86 -9.31 -0.22
N HIS A 70 3.39 -9.46 0.99
CA HIS A 70 4.44 -10.41 1.28
C HIS A 70 3.83 -11.77 1.62
N VAL A 71 3.87 -12.69 0.65
CA VAL A 71 3.28 -14.02 0.75
C VAL A 71 4.36 -15.01 1.18
N LYS A 72 4.11 -15.71 2.29
CA LYS A 72 4.92 -16.85 2.74
C LYS A 72 4.03 -18.06 2.95
N ALA A 73 4.31 -19.17 2.28
CA ALA A 73 3.56 -20.40 2.47
C ALA A 73 4.43 -21.64 2.21
N LYS A 74 3.99 -22.79 2.74
CA LYS A 74 4.63 -24.09 2.56
C LYS A 74 3.59 -25.20 2.35
N GLY A 75 4.01 -26.31 1.76
CA GLY A 75 3.13 -27.45 1.51
C GLY A 75 2.14 -27.22 0.38
N LEU A 76 2.47 -26.30 -0.55
CA LEU A 76 1.75 -26.12 -1.81
C LEU A 76 2.33 -27.08 -2.87
N PRO A 77 1.56 -27.49 -3.88
CA PRO A 77 2.12 -28.17 -5.05
C PRO A 77 3.21 -27.31 -5.72
N PRO A 78 4.29 -27.91 -6.23
CA PRO A 78 5.28 -27.16 -7.01
C PRO A 78 4.72 -26.65 -8.35
N GLY A 79 5.16 -25.46 -8.77
CA GLY A 79 4.83 -24.85 -10.06
C GLY A 79 4.00 -23.56 -9.95
N PRO A 80 3.43 -23.10 -11.07
CA PRO A 80 2.66 -21.85 -11.12
C PRO A 80 1.23 -22.03 -10.61
N HIS A 81 0.76 -21.05 -9.84
CA HIS A 81 -0.58 -21.02 -9.24
C HIS A 81 -1.24 -19.65 -9.41
N GLY A 82 -2.49 -19.65 -9.91
CA GLY A 82 -3.34 -18.46 -9.93
C GLY A 82 -3.55 -17.90 -8.53
N PHE A 83 -3.53 -16.58 -8.41
CA PHE A 83 -3.63 -15.89 -7.13
C PHE A 83 -4.55 -14.69 -7.26
N HIS A 84 -5.63 -14.69 -6.49
CA HIS A 84 -6.68 -13.67 -6.62
C HIS A 84 -7.15 -13.16 -5.28
N ILE A 85 -7.58 -11.89 -5.27
CA ILE A 85 -8.37 -11.33 -4.18
C ILE A 85 -9.84 -11.59 -4.48
N HIS A 86 -10.55 -12.19 -3.55
CA HIS A 86 -11.98 -12.48 -3.62
C HIS A 86 -12.79 -11.50 -2.76
N GLU A 87 -14.05 -11.33 -3.15
CA GLU A 87 -14.92 -10.26 -2.67
C GLU A 87 -15.39 -10.40 -1.21
N THR A 88 -15.27 -11.59 -0.62
CA THR A 88 -15.71 -11.87 0.76
C THR A 88 -14.57 -12.40 1.62
N GLY A 89 -14.42 -11.86 2.83
CA GLY A 89 -13.40 -12.24 3.81
C GLY A 89 -13.71 -13.51 4.60
N ILE A 90 -14.21 -14.55 3.94
CA ILE A 90 -14.55 -15.83 4.55
C ILE A 90 -13.78 -16.95 3.84
N CYS A 91 -13.12 -17.81 4.62
CA CYS A 91 -12.33 -18.95 4.14
C CYS A 91 -12.87 -20.26 4.72
N GLU A 92 -14.09 -20.67 4.32
CA GLU A 92 -14.64 -21.96 4.76
C GLU A 92 -14.10 -23.12 3.92
N THR A 93 -13.59 -24.15 4.60
CA THR A 93 -13.05 -25.36 3.99
C THR A 93 -14.16 -26.33 3.57
N PRO A 94 -13.91 -27.21 2.58
CA PRO A 94 -12.63 -27.41 1.89
C PRO A 94 -12.45 -26.57 0.63
N ASP A 95 -13.52 -26.06 0.05
CA ASP A 95 -13.53 -25.49 -1.30
C ASP A 95 -13.37 -23.96 -1.34
N PHE A 96 -13.49 -23.28 -0.20
CA PHE A 96 -13.43 -21.83 -0.09
C PHE A 96 -14.45 -21.08 -0.97
N GLU A 97 -15.58 -21.70 -1.32
CA GLU A 97 -16.61 -21.08 -2.15
C GLU A 97 -17.20 -19.81 -1.51
N THR A 98 -17.25 -19.77 -0.18
CA THR A 98 -17.73 -18.63 0.63
C THR A 98 -16.97 -17.32 0.43
N ALA A 99 -15.77 -17.38 -0.14
CA ALA A 99 -15.04 -16.19 -0.55
C ALA A 99 -15.73 -15.40 -1.69
N GLY A 100 -16.64 -16.02 -2.44
CA GLY A 100 -17.36 -15.39 -3.56
C GLY A 100 -16.53 -15.29 -4.83
N ALA A 101 -16.86 -14.33 -5.69
CA ALA A 101 -16.15 -14.05 -6.95
C ALA A 101 -14.85 -13.25 -6.73
N HIS A 102 -14.08 -13.01 -7.81
CA HIS A 102 -12.94 -12.09 -7.77
C HIS A 102 -13.41 -10.70 -7.36
N PHE A 103 -12.58 -9.98 -6.62
CA PHE A 103 -12.85 -8.61 -6.25
C PHE A 103 -12.80 -7.70 -7.48
N ASN A 104 -13.98 -7.23 -7.91
CA ASN A 104 -14.14 -6.50 -9.18
C ASN A 104 -15.06 -5.27 -9.04
N PRO A 105 -14.62 -4.21 -8.34
CA PRO A 105 -15.41 -2.99 -8.15
C PRO A 105 -15.64 -2.19 -9.44
N THR A 106 -14.88 -2.49 -10.50
CA THR A 106 -14.93 -1.79 -11.79
C THR A 106 -15.70 -2.55 -12.87
N HIS A 107 -16.27 -3.72 -12.55
CA HIS A 107 -17.07 -4.55 -13.45
C HIS A 107 -16.36 -4.89 -14.77
N ARG A 108 -15.07 -5.18 -14.70
CA ARG A 108 -14.26 -5.62 -15.84
C ARG A 108 -14.38 -7.13 -16.06
N GLU A 109 -13.91 -7.61 -17.21
CA GLU A 109 -13.68 -9.04 -17.41
C GLU A 109 -12.36 -9.48 -16.72
N HIS A 110 -12.12 -10.80 -16.63
CA HIS A 110 -10.89 -11.35 -16.06
C HIS A 110 -9.67 -11.10 -16.94
N GLY A 111 -8.52 -10.89 -16.31
CA GLY A 111 -7.21 -11.21 -16.89
C GLY A 111 -6.46 -10.04 -17.52
N PHE A 112 -5.14 -10.01 -17.31
CA PHE A 112 -4.25 -8.95 -17.82
C PHE A 112 -4.09 -8.96 -19.34
N ASP A 113 -4.24 -10.13 -19.98
CA ASP A 113 -4.14 -10.30 -21.43
C ASP A 113 -5.51 -10.15 -22.13
N ASN A 114 -6.58 -9.98 -21.36
CA ASN A 114 -7.90 -9.66 -21.89
C ASN A 114 -8.03 -8.15 -22.15
N PRO A 115 -8.30 -7.68 -23.39
CA PRO A 115 -8.46 -6.25 -23.68
C PRO A 115 -9.63 -5.58 -22.95
N LYS A 116 -10.57 -6.38 -22.38
CA LYS A 116 -11.66 -5.89 -21.53
C LYS A 116 -11.40 -6.07 -20.04
N GLY A 117 -10.34 -6.77 -19.67
CA GLY A 117 -9.90 -6.95 -18.29
C GLY A 117 -9.05 -5.79 -17.78
N HIS A 118 -8.54 -5.85 -16.56
CA HIS A 118 -8.58 -6.94 -15.57
C HIS A 118 -9.47 -6.60 -14.36
N HIS A 119 -9.77 -7.57 -13.49
CA HIS A 119 -10.39 -7.30 -12.20
C HIS A 119 -9.38 -6.65 -11.24
N ALA A 120 -9.84 -5.83 -10.29
CA ALA A 120 -8.95 -5.24 -9.28
C ALA A 120 -8.27 -6.29 -8.38
N GLY A 121 -8.87 -7.48 -8.26
CA GLY A 121 -8.33 -8.61 -7.51
C GLY A 121 -7.44 -9.57 -8.29
N ASP A 122 -7.25 -9.37 -9.60
CA ASP A 122 -6.35 -10.21 -10.40
C ASP A 122 -4.88 -9.88 -10.02
N MET A 123 -4.05 -10.91 -9.84
CA MET A 123 -2.63 -10.77 -9.49
C MET A 123 -1.77 -11.73 -10.32
N PRO A 124 -0.45 -11.46 -10.43
CA PRO A 124 0.45 -12.42 -11.06
C PRO A 124 0.41 -13.80 -10.38
N ASN A 125 0.56 -14.85 -11.17
CA ASN A 125 0.79 -16.21 -10.73
C ASN A 125 1.92 -16.27 -9.71
N LEU A 126 1.71 -17.08 -8.68
CA LEU A 126 2.72 -17.46 -7.71
C LEU A 126 3.53 -18.64 -8.24
N GLU A 127 4.85 -18.54 -8.22
CA GLU A 127 5.75 -19.64 -8.58
C GLU A 127 6.20 -20.36 -7.31
N VAL A 128 5.65 -21.55 -7.05
CA VAL A 128 5.99 -22.36 -5.89
C VAL A 128 7.20 -23.24 -6.21
N GLY A 129 8.21 -23.21 -5.33
CA GLY A 129 9.43 -23.98 -5.48
C GLY A 129 9.20 -25.50 -5.45
N ALA A 130 10.19 -26.27 -5.92
CA ALA A 130 10.15 -27.74 -5.90
C ALA A 130 10.02 -28.34 -4.49
N ASP A 131 10.35 -27.57 -3.45
CA ASP A 131 10.18 -27.92 -2.04
C ASP A 131 8.78 -27.59 -1.48
N GLY A 132 7.88 -27.08 -2.33
CA GLY A 132 6.52 -26.70 -1.97
C GLY A 132 6.45 -25.41 -1.16
N GLN A 133 7.48 -24.56 -1.21
CA GLN A 133 7.55 -23.29 -0.48
C GLN A 133 7.50 -22.08 -1.40
N ILE A 134 7.03 -20.96 -0.85
CA ILE A 134 7.05 -19.65 -1.49
C ILE A 134 7.32 -18.55 -0.45
N ASP A 135 8.13 -17.55 -0.83
CA ASP A 135 8.45 -16.35 -0.05
C ASP A 135 8.67 -15.19 -1.05
N VAL A 136 7.61 -14.46 -1.38
CA VAL A 136 7.62 -13.44 -2.45
C VAL A 136 6.84 -12.19 -2.04
N VAL A 137 7.14 -11.06 -2.69
CA VAL A 137 6.33 -9.83 -2.59
C VAL A 137 5.61 -9.61 -3.92
N VAL A 138 4.29 -9.44 -3.85
CA VAL A 138 3.42 -9.17 -5.00
C VAL A 138 2.83 -7.77 -4.86
N ASN A 139 3.00 -6.92 -5.87
CA ASN A 139 2.32 -5.63 -5.93
C ASN A 139 0.91 -5.78 -6.52
N VAL A 140 -0.07 -5.10 -5.92
CA VAL A 140 -1.47 -5.08 -6.34
C VAL A 140 -1.91 -3.62 -6.47
N PRO A 141 -1.80 -3.01 -7.65
CA PRO A 141 -1.91 -1.55 -7.81
C PRO A 141 -3.34 -1.03 -7.66
N ASP A 142 -4.33 -1.89 -7.92
CA ASP A 142 -5.75 -1.51 -7.99
C ASP A 142 -6.52 -1.72 -6.69
N VAL A 143 -5.84 -1.92 -5.56
CA VAL A 143 -6.47 -2.08 -4.24
C VAL A 143 -5.88 -1.15 -3.20
N THR A 144 -6.61 -0.89 -2.13
CA THR A 144 -6.15 0.00 -1.06
C THR A 144 -6.61 -0.44 0.32
N LEU A 145 -5.85 -0.08 1.36
CA LEU A 145 -6.31 -0.14 2.75
C LEU A 145 -7.14 1.09 3.13
N LYS A 146 -7.14 2.12 2.29
CA LYS A 146 -7.93 3.34 2.46
C LYS A 146 -9.38 3.09 2.03
N GLY A 147 -10.27 3.98 2.45
CA GLY A 147 -11.68 3.89 2.09
C GLY A 147 -11.92 3.98 0.57
N GLY A 148 -13.05 3.47 0.10
CA GLY A 148 -13.53 3.64 -1.27
C GLY A 148 -13.86 2.33 -1.99
N PRO A 149 -14.18 2.37 -3.30
CA PRO A 149 -14.62 1.19 -4.05
C PRO A 149 -13.59 0.06 -4.09
N ASN A 150 -12.31 0.39 -4.06
CA ASN A 150 -11.19 -0.55 -4.17
C ASN A 150 -10.61 -0.97 -2.80
N GLN A 151 -11.33 -0.70 -1.70
CA GLN A 151 -10.86 -0.99 -0.35
C GLN A 151 -10.86 -2.51 -0.06
N LEU A 152 -9.78 -3.00 0.55
CA LEU A 152 -9.72 -4.39 1.03
C LEU A 152 -10.47 -4.62 2.34
N ILE A 153 -10.70 -3.55 3.11
CA ILE A 153 -11.27 -3.65 4.44
C ILE A 153 -12.57 -2.88 4.48
N ASP A 154 -13.66 -3.61 4.21
CA ASP A 154 -15.02 -3.14 4.39
C ASP A 154 -15.81 -4.04 5.34
N GLN A 155 -17.14 -3.96 5.35
CA GLN A 155 -17.99 -4.81 6.17
C GLN A 155 -17.96 -6.30 5.78
N ASN A 156 -17.58 -6.63 4.54
CA ASN A 156 -17.49 -8.01 4.06
C ASN A 156 -16.06 -8.57 4.20
N GLY A 157 -15.06 -7.69 4.29
CA GLY A 157 -13.65 -8.08 4.20
C GLY A 157 -13.31 -8.63 2.82
N ARG A 158 -12.07 -9.09 2.64
CA ARG A 158 -11.62 -9.76 1.41
C ARG A 158 -10.87 -11.03 1.75
N SER A 159 -10.69 -11.90 0.78
CA SER A 159 -9.85 -13.09 0.93
C SER A 159 -8.82 -13.15 -0.19
N PHE A 160 -7.67 -13.74 0.12
CA PHE A 160 -6.62 -14.03 -0.84
C PHE A 160 -6.65 -15.53 -1.10
N ILE A 161 -6.82 -15.93 -2.35
CA ILE A 161 -6.97 -17.33 -2.75
C ILE A 161 -5.84 -17.74 -3.68
N ILE A 162 -5.16 -18.83 -3.31
CA ILE A 162 -4.23 -19.54 -4.19
C ILE A 162 -5.01 -20.68 -4.85
N HIS A 163 -4.92 -20.77 -6.18
CA HIS A 163 -5.60 -21.77 -6.98
C HIS A 163 -4.71 -22.97 -7.32
N ALA A 164 -5.29 -24.07 -7.79
CA ALA A 164 -4.61 -25.33 -8.07
C ALA A 164 -3.73 -25.28 -9.34
N GLU A 165 -4.13 -24.46 -10.31
CA GLU A 165 -3.48 -24.33 -11.61
C GLU A 165 -3.08 -22.87 -11.84
N ALA A 166 -2.24 -22.63 -12.84
CA ALA A 166 -1.88 -21.28 -13.28
C ALA A 166 -3.10 -20.54 -13.85
N ASP A 167 -3.15 -19.24 -13.59
CA ASP A 167 -4.00 -18.31 -14.32
C ASP A 167 -3.43 -18.11 -15.74
N ASP A 168 -4.28 -18.28 -16.76
CA ASP A 168 -3.96 -18.01 -18.17
C ASP A 168 -4.04 -16.53 -18.58
N TYR A 169 -4.39 -15.66 -17.62
CA TYR A 169 -4.59 -14.21 -17.69
C TYR A 169 -5.59 -13.73 -18.74
N LEU A 170 -6.49 -14.60 -19.19
CA LEU A 170 -7.41 -14.27 -20.29
C LEU A 170 -8.82 -14.79 -20.07
N SER A 171 -8.96 -16.04 -19.66
CA SER A 171 -10.23 -16.75 -19.67
C SER A 171 -11.14 -16.26 -18.55
N ASN A 172 -12.38 -15.92 -18.89
CA ASN A 172 -13.39 -15.62 -17.88
C ASN A 172 -13.87 -16.91 -17.17
N PRO A 173 -14.27 -16.84 -15.89
CA PRO A 173 -14.21 -15.66 -15.01
C PRO A 173 -12.93 -15.58 -14.18
N SER A 174 -12.01 -16.54 -14.29
CA SER A 174 -10.92 -16.72 -13.31
C SER A 174 -9.68 -17.38 -13.90
N GLY A 175 -9.43 -17.20 -15.19
CA GLY A 175 -8.16 -17.58 -15.81
C GLY A 175 -7.94 -19.07 -16.01
N ASN A 176 -8.99 -19.88 -15.97
CA ASN A 176 -8.90 -21.35 -15.89
C ASN A 176 -8.00 -21.87 -14.74
N SER A 177 -7.84 -21.10 -13.66
CA SER A 177 -6.93 -21.44 -12.55
C SER A 177 -7.34 -22.68 -11.74
N GLY A 178 -8.48 -23.31 -12.05
CA GLY A 178 -8.95 -24.51 -11.35
C GLY A 178 -9.39 -24.23 -9.91
N LYS A 179 -9.29 -25.26 -9.05
CA LYS A 179 -9.81 -25.26 -7.67
C LYS A 179 -9.08 -24.26 -6.77
N ARG A 180 -9.73 -23.84 -5.69
CA ARG A 180 -9.14 -23.00 -4.62
C ARG A 180 -8.46 -23.92 -3.62
N ILE A 181 -7.15 -23.76 -3.38
CA ILE A 181 -6.36 -24.70 -2.55
C ILE A 181 -5.80 -24.07 -1.27
N ALA A 182 -5.75 -22.74 -1.20
CA ALA A 182 -5.45 -22.03 0.03
C ALA A 182 -6.20 -20.70 0.09
N CYS A 183 -6.53 -20.27 1.31
CA CYS A 183 -7.26 -19.04 1.56
C CYS A 183 -6.72 -18.30 2.79
N GLY A 184 -6.70 -16.98 2.74
CA GLY A 184 -6.46 -16.12 3.91
C GLY A 184 -7.41 -14.93 3.87
N SER A 185 -8.13 -14.67 4.96
CA SER A 185 -9.10 -13.56 5.03
C SER A 185 -8.51 -12.32 5.70
N ILE A 186 -8.88 -11.15 5.20
CA ILE A 186 -8.65 -9.86 5.84
C ILE A 186 -9.99 -9.25 6.19
N THR A 187 -10.19 -8.96 7.48
CA THR A 187 -11.44 -8.40 8.00
C THR A 187 -11.18 -7.12 8.78
N LYS A 188 -12.25 -6.37 9.05
CA LYS A 188 -12.19 -5.11 9.78
C LYS A 188 -11.66 -5.25 11.20
N GLU A 189 -11.81 -6.42 11.81
CA GLU A 189 -11.32 -6.72 13.16
C GLU A 189 -9.80 -6.79 13.24
N MET A 190 -9.11 -7.00 12.10
CA MET A 190 -7.66 -7.20 12.03
C MET A 190 -6.87 -5.88 11.98
N VAL A 191 -7.55 -4.74 11.83
CA VAL A 191 -6.96 -3.39 11.70
C VAL A 191 -7.49 -2.40 12.73
N LYS A 192 -8.13 -2.90 13.80
CA LYS A 192 -8.54 -2.08 14.95
C LYS A 192 -7.41 -1.89 15.94
#